data_AF-B3JFC3-F1
#
_entry.id   AF-B3JFC3-F1
#
_cell.length_a   1.000
_cell.length_b   1.000
_cell.length_c   1.000
_cell.angle_alpha   90.00
_cell.angle_beta   90.00
_cell.angle_gamma   90.00
#
_symmetry.space_group_name_H-M   'P 1'
#
loop_
_entity.id
_entity.type
_entity.pdbx_description
1 polymer ?
#
loop_
_entity_poly.entity_id
_entity_poly.type
_entity_poly.pdbx_seq_one_letter_code
_entity_poly.pdbx_strand_id
1 'polypeptide(L)'
;VMKKTLTILFMLCCVFGVFAQKDITYWNKMANGTSEALIKHFWGASFEGYEKRYYFNYGSDLSDMSTNNYWPQAHAMDVLVDAYMRTGKSYYKELFPLWWEGMPKYNFAGKMNPKDPWWNVFVDDMEWIVLAQIRMFESTGEKKYIEKARQVYDDWIWPTWGPEDEAPWFGGITWKTDVAKSKNACSNGPAALIAARLYSFYDQAQFSDGKIKNAYLNEAIKIYIWEKNYLSLIPQHN
;
A
#
# COMPACT_ATOMS: atom_id res chain seq x y z
N VAL A 1 -18.35 -46.46 43.84
CA VAL A 1 -18.55 -44.99 43.90
C VAL A 1 -17.35 -44.21 43.35
N MET A 2 -16.09 -44.60 43.63
CA MET A 2 -14.87 -43.93 43.13
C MET A 2 -14.63 -43.88 41.60
N LYS A 3 -15.17 -44.81 40.82
CA LYS A 3 -14.97 -44.82 39.35
C LYS A 3 -15.82 -43.78 38.60
N LYS A 4 -16.92 -43.29 39.18
CA LYS A 4 -17.76 -42.25 38.54
C LYS A 4 -17.23 -40.84 38.76
N THR A 5 -16.44 -40.62 39.81
CA THR A 5 -15.88 -39.30 40.14
C THR A 5 -14.68 -38.93 39.25
N LEU A 6 -13.91 -39.92 38.78
CA LEU A 6 -12.72 -39.68 37.96
C LEU A 6 -13.05 -39.36 36.49
N THR A 7 -14.14 -39.92 35.95
CA THR A 7 -14.59 -39.65 34.58
C THR A 7 -15.20 -38.26 34.42
N ILE A 8 -15.82 -37.72 35.49
CA ILE A 8 -16.40 -36.37 35.49
C ILE A 8 -15.30 -35.29 35.55
N LEU A 9 -14.18 -35.57 36.22
CA LEU A 9 -13.06 -34.60 36.30
C LEU A 9 -12.31 -34.45 34.97
N PHE A 10 -12.21 -35.52 34.16
CA PHE A 10 -11.58 -35.45 32.83
C PHE A 10 -12.47 -34.78 31.78
N MET A 11 -13.80 -34.88 31.93
CA MET A 11 -14.75 -34.24 31.00
C MET A 11 -14.89 -32.73 31.23
N LEU A 12 -14.61 -32.23 32.44
CA LEU A 12 -14.54 -30.79 32.68
C LEU A 12 -13.29 -30.15 32.07
N CYS A 13 -12.13 -30.83 32.04
CA CYS A 13 -10.93 -30.27 31.42
C CYS A 13 -11.01 -30.17 29.89
N CYS A 14 -11.86 -30.97 29.24
CA CYS A 14 -12.03 -30.94 27.78
C CYS A 14 -13.11 -29.97 27.27
N VAL A 15 -13.94 -29.39 28.16
CA VAL A 15 -14.99 -28.42 27.77
C VAL A 15 -14.60 -26.98 28.12
N PHE A 16 -13.58 -26.77 28.96
CA PHE A 16 -12.98 -25.45 29.21
C PHE A 16 -11.71 -25.17 28.38
N GLY A 17 -11.51 -25.92 27.30
CA GLY A 17 -10.74 -25.43 26.15
C GLY A 17 -11.52 -24.33 25.42
N VAL A 18 -12.05 -23.34 26.16
CA VAL A 18 -12.53 -22.10 25.59
C VAL A 18 -11.31 -21.52 24.90
N PHE A 19 -11.33 -21.46 23.57
CA PHE A 19 -10.46 -20.55 22.84
C PHE A 19 -10.68 -19.17 23.47
N ALA A 20 -9.83 -18.78 24.43
CA ALA A 20 -9.93 -17.47 25.05
C ALA A 20 -9.84 -16.48 23.90
N GLN A 21 -10.97 -15.87 23.58
CA GLN A 21 -11.06 -14.98 22.44
C GLN A 21 -10.06 -13.86 22.68
N LYS A 22 -9.09 -13.76 21.78
CA LYS A 22 -8.01 -12.78 21.87
C LYS A 22 -8.63 -11.38 21.91
N ASP A 23 -8.37 -10.67 22.99
CA ASP A 23 -8.88 -9.32 23.19
C ASP A 23 -8.06 -8.28 22.41
N ILE A 24 -8.50 -7.03 22.44
CA ILE A 24 -7.82 -5.93 21.74
C ILE A 24 -6.40 -5.69 22.27
N THR A 25 -6.16 -5.96 23.55
CA THR A 25 -4.83 -5.85 24.17
C THR A 25 -3.85 -6.83 23.54
N TYR A 26 -4.27 -8.09 23.37
CA TYR A 26 -3.48 -9.11 22.69
C TYR A 26 -3.16 -8.70 21.25
N TRP A 27 -4.16 -8.26 20.47
CA TRP A 27 -3.94 -7.90 19.07
C TRP A 27 -3.06 -6.67 18.91
N ASN A 28 -3.21 -5.67 19.78
CA ASN A 28 -2.32 -4.51 19.82
C ASN A 28 -0.88 -4.90 20.15
N LYS A 29 -0.67 -5.85 21.08
CA LYS A 29 0.66 -6.36 21.40
C LYS A 29 1.29 -7.06 20.19
N MET A 30 0.54 -7.89 19.47
CA MET A 30 1.02 -8.56 18.26
C MET A 30 1.38 -7.56 17.17
N ALA A 31 0.50 -6.58 16.90
CA ALA A 31 0.73 -5.55 15.90
C ALA A 31 1.94 -4.66 16.23
N ASN A 32 2.16 -4.34 17.50
CA ASN A 32 3.37 -3.64 17.94
C ASN A 32 4.62 -4.46 17.65
N GLY A 33 4.63 -5.73 18.08
CA GLY A 33 5.78 -6.61 17.90
C GLY A 33 6.15 -6.82 16.44
N THR A 34 5.16 -6.97 15.54
CA THR A 34 5.42 -7.14 14.10
C THR A 34 5.92 -5.84 13.45
N SER A 35 5.38 -4.69 13.84
CA SER A 35 5.83 -3.38 13.31
C SER A 35 7.26 -3.06 13.77
N GLU A 36 7.59 -3.35 15.03
CA GLU A 36 8.94 -3.19 15.58
C GLU A 36 9.93 -4.18 14.92
N ALA A 37 9.52 -5.42 14.68
CA ALA A 37 10.33 -6.41 13.97
C ALA A 37 10.62 -5.99 12.52
N LEU A 38 9.64 -5.44 11.81
CA LEU A 38 9.84 -4.90 10.45
C LEU A 38 10.96 -3.85 10.45
N ILE A 39 10.93 -2.88 11.36
CA ILE A 39 11.96 -1.84 11.42
C ILE A 39 13.31 -2.44 11.80
N LYS A 40 13.35 -3.29 12.83
CA LYS A 40 14.58 -3.90 13.31
C LYS A 40 15.30 -4.73 12.24
N HIS A 41 14.54 -5.53 11.50
CA HIS A 41 15.11 -6.54 10.61
C HIS A 41 15.14 -6.11 9.14
N PHE A 42 14.42 -5.06 8.73
CA PHE A 42 14.38 -4.63 7.33
C PHE A 42 14.75 -3.16 7.11
N TRP A 43 14.56 -2.25 8.06
CA TRP A 43 14.91 -0.84 7.84
C TRP A 43 16.43 -0.69 7.71
N GLY A 44 16.90 -0.16 6.56
CA GLY A 44 18.32 -0.17 6.21
C GLY A 44 19.21 0.54 7.23
N ALA A 45 18.75 1.66 7.78
CA ALA A 45 19.48 2.41 8.79
C ALA A 45 19.46 1.80 10.20
N SER A 46 18.82 0.64 10.40
CA SER A 46 18.93 -0.14 11.64
C SER A 46 20.24 -0.93 11.74
N PHE A 47 21.01 -1.03 10.65
CA PHE A 47 22.23 -1.84 10.58
C PHE A 47 23.50 -0.97 10.64
N GLU A 48 24.48 -1.43 11.43
CA GLU A 48 25.80 -0.79 11.54
C GLU A 48 26.47 -0.67 10.16
N GLY A 49 26.97 0.52 9.83
CA GLY A 49 27.58 0.84 8.54
C GLY A 49 26.60 1.20 7.43
N TYR A 50 25.29 1.21 7.71
CA TYR A 50 24.22 1.55 6.76
C TYR A 50 23.31 2.67 7.25
N GLU A 51 23.78 3.53 8.16
CA GLU A 51 22.98 4.55 8.85
C GLU A 51 22.29 5.55 7.91
N LYS A 52 22.75 5.66 6.65
CA LYS A 52 22.16 6.52 5.61
C LYS A 52 21.25 5.78 4.62
N ARG A 53 21.01 4.48 4.83
CA ARG A 53 20.17 3.65 3.96
C ARG A 53 18.70 3.79 4.37
N TYR A 54 18.09 4.89 3.96
CA TYR A 54 16.70 5.21 4.32
C TYR A 54 15.65 4.54 3.43
N TYR A 55 15.69 3.21 3.36
CA TYR A 55 14.67 2.38 2.74
C TYR A 55 14.69 0.98 3.38
N PHE A 56 13.64 0.16 3.18
CA PHE A 56 13.61 -1.21 3.68
C PHE A 56 14.38 -2.16 2.74
N ASN A 57 15.26 -3.00 3.27
CA ASN A 57 15.95 -4.03 2.49
C ASN A 57 14.98 -5.10 1.99
N TYR A 58 15.36 -5.84 0.95
CA TYR A 58 14.53 -6.93 0.39
C TYR A 58 14.44 -8.10 1.38
N GLY A 59 15.59 -8.53 1.89
CA GLY A 59 15.71 -9.60 2.89
C GLY A 59 15.94 -9.06 4.29
N SER A 60 15.52 -9.83 5.30
CA SER A 60 15.80 -9.52 6.70
C SER A 60 17.29 -9.63 7.00
N ASP A 61 17.78 -8.83 7.94
CA ASP A 61 19.14 -8.96 8.49
C ASP A 61 20.24 -8.96 7.41
N LEU A 62 20.08 -8.07 6.41
CA LEU A 62 20.99 -7.91 5.27
C LEU A 62 21.13 -9.16 4.37
N SER A 63 20.24 -10.15 4.50
CA SER A 63 20.28 -11.37 3.69
C SER A 63 20.07 -11.13 2.19
N ASP A 64 19.35 -10.06 1.83
CA ASP A 64 19.19 -9.59 0.46
C ASP A 64 19.07 -8.07 0.43
N MET A 65 20.06 -7.43 -0.19
CA MET A 65 20.18 -5.97 -0.33
C MET A 65 19.86 -5.49 -1.75
N SER A 66 19.22 -6.33 -2.57
CA SER A 66 18.71 -5.92 -3.87
C SER A 66 17.69 -4.79 -3.70
N THR A 67 17.54 -4.00 -4.77
CA THR A 67 16.65 -2.84 -4.80
C THR A 67 15.38 -3.11 -5.62
N ASN A 68 15.11 -4.38 -5.92
CA ASN A 68 13.91 -4.80 -6.66
C ASN A 68 12.71 -4.99 -5.71
N ASN A 69 12.48 -3.99 -4.86
CA ASN A 69 11.42 -4.00 -3.87
C ASN A 69 10.69 -2.66 -3.79
N TYR A 70 10.42 -2.01 -4.93
CA TYR A 70 9.67 -0.76 -4.98
C TYR A 70 8.26 -0.88 -4.38
N TRP A 71 7.38 -1.78 -4.86
CA TRP A 71 6.06 -1.96 -4.25
C TRP A 71 6.07 -2.48 -2.79
N PRO A 72 6.98 -3.38 -2.33
CA PRO A 72 7.09 -3.70 -0.91
C PRO A 72 7.46 -2.50 -0.03
N GLN A 73 8.14 -1.46 -0.55
CA GLN A 73 8.36 -0.23 0.22
C GLN A 73 7.04 0.43 0.61
N ALA A 74 6.04 0.43 -0.29
CA ALA A 74 4.73 1.00 -0.01
C ALA A 74 4.07 0.28 1.17
N HIS A 75 4.06 -1.04 1.15
CA HIS A 75 3.44 -1.84 2.21
C HIS A 75 4.21 -1.77 3.53
N ALA A 76 5.54 -1.68 3.49
CA ALA A 76 6.33 -1.43 4.69
C ALA A 76 6.02 -0.06 5.30
N MET A 77 5.85 0.98 4.47
CA MET A 77 5.41 2.29 4.92
C MET A 77 3.97 2.26 5.47
N ASP A 78 3.07 1.50 4.85
CA ASP A 78 1.70 1.32 5.35
C ASP A 78 1.67 0.73 6.77
N VAL A 79 2.56 -0.22 7.08
CA VAL A 79 2.73 -0.76 8.44
C VAL A 79 3.20 0.32 9.40
N LEU A 80 4.10 1.22 8.98
CA LEU A 80 4.52 2.34 9.83
C LEU A 80 3.38 3.33 10.06
N VAL A 81 2.57 3.63 9.04
CA VAL A 81 1.38 4.48 9.18
C VAL A 81 0.36 3.83 10.12
N ASP A 82 0.08 2.54 9.97
CA ASP A 82 -0.79 1.78 10.87
C ASP A 82 -0.29 1.84 12.32
N ALA A 83 1.00 1.62 12.52
CA ALA A 83 1.61 1.68 13.84
C ALA A 83 1.54 3.09 14.45
N TYR A 84 1.76 4.14 13.65
CA TYR A 84 1.62 5.52 14.09
C TYR A 84 0.17 5.86 14.45
N MET A 85 -0.79 5.58 13.57
CA MET A 85 -2.22 5.87 13.82
C MET A 85 -2.76 5.12 15.04
N ARG A 86 -2.29 3.89 15.26
CA ARG A 86 -2.74 3.05 16.38
C ARG A 86 -2.12 3.44 17.72
N THR A 87 -0.88 3.95 17.73
CA THR A 87 -0.12 4.17 18.99
C THR A 87 0.17 5.63 19.31
N GLY A 88 0.14 6.52 18.32
CA GLY A 88 0.57 7.92 18.44
C GLY A 88 2.07 8.12 18.67
N LYS A 89 2.89 7.06 18.67
CA LYS A 89 4.33 7.16 18.98
C LYS A 89 5.09 7.89 17.86
N SER A 90 5.81 8.96 18.21
CA SER A 90 6.57 9.78 17.24
C SER A 90 7.64 8.97 16.50
N TYR A 91 8.22 7.95 17.15
CA TYR A 91 9.19 7.03 16.56
C TYR A 91 8.80 6.53 15.16
N TYR A 92 7.54 6.13 14.95
CA TYR A 92 7.09 5.68 13.63
C TYR A 92 7.02 6.83 12.62
N LYS A 93 6.49 7.98 13.04
CA LYS A 93 6.37 9.19 12.22
C LYS A 93 7.74 9.76 11.81
N GLU A 94 8.75 9.66 12.68
CA GLU A 94 10.11 10.14 12.42
C GLU A 94 10.79 9.40 11.24
N LEU A 95 10.33 8.19 10.91
CA LEU A 95 10.82 7.42 9.75
C LEU A 95 10.25 7.91 8.41
N PHE A 96 9.12 8.61 8.40
CA PHE A 96 8.44 9.06 7.18
C PHE A 96 9.30 9.99 6.31
N PRO A 97 9.91 11.08 6.86
CA PRO A 97 10.78 11.93 6.06
C PRO A 97 12.05 11.23 5.58
N LEU A 98 12.58 10.27 6.37
CA LEU A 98 13.74 9.49 5.96
C LEU A 98 13.41 8.60 4.77
N TRP A 99 12.31 7.84 4.85
CA TRP A 99 11.85 7.00 3.74
C TRP A 99 11.53 7.82 2.49
N TRP A 100 10.90 8.98 2.66
CA TRP A 100 10.64 9.92 1.56
C TRP A 100 11.91 10.37 0.84
N GLU A 101 13.01 10.55 1.58
CA GLU A 101 14.30 10.91 1.01
C GLU A 101 15.00 9.72 0.35
N GLY A 102 15.02 8.56 1.00
CA GLY A 102 15.82 7.41 0.58
C GLY A 102 15.16 6.56 -0.48
N MET A 103 13.89 6.20 -0.31
CA MET A 103 13.19 5.26 -1.17
C MET A 103 13.32 5.57 -2.68
N PRO A 104 12.99 6.78 -3.17
CA PRO A 104 13.08 7.08 -4.60
C PRO A 104 14.52 7.01 -5.15
N LYS A 105 15.56 7.14 -4.31
CA LYS A 105 16.97 7.00 -4.72
C LYS A 105 17.34 5.54 -5.02
N TYR A 106 16.63 4.58 -4.42
CA TYR A 106 16.85 3.14 -4.61
C TYR A 106 15.81 2.51 -5.54
N ASN A 107 14.93 3.30 -6.15
CA ASN A 107 14.03 2.81 -7.18
C ASN A 107 14.81 2.28 -8.39
N PHE A 108 14.76 0.97 -8.63
CA PHE A 108 15.51 0.32 -9.71
C PHE A 108 15.13 0.84 -11.10
N ALA A 109 13.89 1.31 -11.29
CA ALA A 109 13.39 1.86 -12.54
C ALA A 109 13.68 3.36 -12.69
N GLY A 110 14.19 4.05 -11.65
CA GLY A 110 14.35 5.50 -11.66
C GLY A 110 15.29 6.02 -12.76
N LYS A 111 16.26 5.21 -13.20
CA LYS A 111 17.15 5.57 -14.33
C LYS A 111 16.45 5.58 -15.69
N MET A 112 15.31 4.89 -15.81
CA MET A 112 14.54 4.82 -17.06
C MET A 112 13.70 6.10 -17.28
N ASN A 113 13.35 6.81 -16.20
CA ASN A 113 12.71 8.11 -16.26
C ASN A 113 13.41 9.11 -15.33
N PRO A 114 14.51 9.73 -15.76
CA PRO A 114 15.30 10.63 -14.91
C PRO A 114 14.56 11.92 -14.52
N LYS A 115 13.37 12.18 -15.07
CA LYS A 115 12.56 13.37 -14.74
C LYS A 115 11.85 13.24 -13.39
N ASP A 116 11.53 12.03 -12.96
CA ASP A 116 10.82 11.79 -11.70
C ASP A 116 11.31 10.50 -11.04
N PRO A 117 12.03 10.57 -9.91
CA PRO A 117 12.57 9.38 -9.26
C PRO A 117 11.49 8.49 -8.63
N TRP A 118 10.24 8.97 -8.56
CA TRP A 118 9.06 8.19 -8.13
C TRP A 118 8.38 7.44 -9.28
N TRP A 119 8.83 7.62 -10.52
CA TRP A 119 8.30 6.89 -11.65
C TRP A 119 8.81 5.44 -11.66
N ASN A 120 7.95 4.48 -12.00
CA ASN A 120 8.32 3.10 -12.22
C ASN A 120 7.71 2.58 -13.55
N VAL A 121 8.37 1.60 -14.16
CA VAL A 121 7.88 0.94 -15.38
C VAL A 121 6.64 0.08 -15.11
N PHE A 122 6.47 -0.40 -13.88
CA PHE A 122 5.29 -1.10 -13.41
C PHE A 122 4.29 -0.09 -12.82
N VAL A 123 3.07 -0.06 -13.35
CA VAL A 123 2.06 0.94 -13.00
C VAL A 123 1.43 0.62 -11.64
N ASP A 124 1.18 -0.66 -11.35
CA ASP A 124 0.72 -1.13 -10.04
C ASP A 124 1.74 -0.80 -8.93
N ASP A 125 3.04 -0.95 -9.20
CA ASP A 125 4.10 -0.49 -8.31
C ASP A 125 3.99 1.00 -7.97
N MET A 126 3.71 1.86 -8.97
CA MET A 126 3.45 3.29 -8.72
C MET A 126 2.17 3.48 -7.90
N GLU A 127 1.10 2.75 -8.20
CA GLU A 127 -0.18 2.84 -7.49
C GLU A 127 -0.02 2.53 -5.99
N TRP A 128 0.71 1.47 -5.63
CA TRP A 128 0.96 1.13 -4.23
C TRP A 128 1.69 2.25 -3.49
N ILE A 129 2.71 2.84 -4.11
CA ILE A 129 3.45 3.96 -3.51
C ILE A 129 2.58 5.20 -3.37
N VAL A 130 1.75 5.52 -4.37
CA VAL A 130 0.79 6.62 -4.28
C VAL A 130 -0.20 6.40 -3.15
N LEU A 131 -0.73 5.19 -2.96
CA LEU A 131 -1.60 4.88 -1.82
C LEU A 131 -0.90 5.09 -0.46
N ALA A 132 0.35 4.63 -0.32
CA ALA A 132 1.14 4.86 0.88
C ALA A 132 1.35 6.36 1.14
N GLN A 133 1.65 7.16 0.11
CA GLN A 133 1.79 8.61 0.22
C GLN A 133 0.48 9.29 0.66
N ILE A 134 -0.67 8.86 0.13
CA ILE A 134 -1.99 9.34 0.58
C ILE A 134 -2.19 9.04 2.08
N ARG A 135 -1.78 7.85 2.54
CA ARG A 135 -1.86 7.48 3.98
C ARG A 135 -0.90 8.27 4.86
N MET A 136 0.28 8.61 4.34
CA MET A 136 1.20 9.54 5.02
C MET A 136 0.55 10.93 5.16
N PHE A 137 -0.13 11.44 4.14
CA PHE A 137 -0.89 12.69 4.25
C PHE A 137 -2.04 12.59 5.25
N GLU A 138 -2.87 11.54 5.17
CA GLU A 138 -3.99 11.32 6.07
C GLU A 138 -3.55 11.33 7.55
N SER A 139 -2.41 10.72 7.85
CA SER A 139 -1.90 10.61 9.22
C SER A 139 -1.14 11.85 9.71
N THR A 140 -0.62 12.69 8.82
CA THR A 140 0.27 13.83 9.20
C THR A 140 -0.26 15.21 8.84
N GLY A 141 -1.14 15.31 7.84
CA GLY A 141 -1.54 16.55 7.20
C GLY A 141 -0.47 17.19 6.31
N GLU A 142 0.70 16.56 6.12
CA GLU A 142 1.78 17.14 5.33
C GLU A 142 1.49 17.07 3.82
N LYS A 143 1.18 18.24 3.23
CA LYS A 143 0.71 18.36 1.85
C LYS A 143 1.65 17.77 0.79
N LYS A 144 2.97 17.81 1.01
CA LYS A 144 3.96 17.27 0.08
C LYS A 144 3.67 15.82 -0.33
N TYR A 145 3.09 15.03 0.57
CA TYR A 145 2.75 13.64 0.32
C TYR A 145 1.57 13.50 -0.65
N ILE A 146 0.47 14.22 -0.41
CA ILE A 146 -0.72 14.16 -1.26
C ILE A 146 -0.52 14.89 -2.60
N GLU A 147 0.31 15.93 -2.64
CA GLU A 147 0.68 16.63 -3.87
C GLU A 147 1.49 15.74 -4.82
N LYS A 148 2.48 15.00 -4.30
CA LYS A 148 3.22 14.01 -5.10
C LYS A 148 2.34 12.82 -5.49
N ALA A 149 1.49 12.34 -4.59
CA ALA A 149 0.52 11.29 -4.89
C ALA A 149 -0.38 11.68 -6.07
N ARG A 150 -0.93 12.91 -6.05
CA ARG A 150 -1.71 13.48 -7.14
C ARG A 150 -0.88 13.55 -8.43
N GLN A 151 0.33 14.10 -8.36
CA GLN A 151 1.19 14.28 -9.53
C GLN A 151 1.54 12.93 -10.20
N VAL A 152 1.93 11.91 -9.44
CA VAL A 152 2.23 10.58 -10.01
C VAL A 152 0.97 9.96 -10.62
N TYR A 153 -0.20 10.13 -9.98
CA TYR A 153 -1.44 9.66 -10.55
C TYR A 153 -1.79 10.37 -11.87
N ASP A 154 -1.72 11.70 -11.90
CA ASP A 154 -2.08 12.51 -13.07
C ASP A 154 -1.11 12.32 -14.23
N ASP A 155 0.20 12.28 -13.96
CA ASP A 155 1.24 12.30 -14.99
C ASP A 155 1.64 10.90 -15.46
N TRP A 156 1.55 9.88 -14.59
CA TRP A 156 2.16 8.57 -14.85
C TRP A 156 1.19 7.38 -14.78
N ILE A 157 0.15 7.43 -13.94
CA ILE A 157 -0.81 6.32 -13.83
C ILE A 157 -1.98 6.52 -14.79
N TRP A 158 -2.72 7.62 -14.64
CA TRP A 158 -3.92 7.90 -15.43
C TRP A 158 -3.70 7.86 -16.96
N PRO A 159 -2.58 8.40 -17.51
CA PRO A 159 -2.33 8.36 -18.95
C PRO A 159 -2.13 6.95 -19.51
N THR A 160 -1.98 5.93 -18.65
CA THR A 160 -1.86 4.53 -19.07
C THR A 160 -3.21 3.83 -19.24
N TRP A 161 -4.33 4.55 -19.01
CA TRP A 161 -5.65 4.09 -19.42
C TRP A 161 -5.67 3.79 -20.92
N GLY A 162 -5.99 2.54 -21.26
CA GLY A 162 -5.99 2.07 -22.64
C GLY A 162 -7.11 2.68 -23.49
N PRO A 163 -6.99 2.59 -24.82
CA PRO A 163 -8.04 3.01 -25.74
C PRO A 163 -9.33 2.21 -25.55
N GLU A 164 -10.48 2.88 -25.71
CA GLU A 164 -11.83 2.35 -25.46
C GLU A 164 -12.48 1.71 -26.67
N ASP A 165 -11.86 1.83 -27.85
CA ASP A 165 -12.30 1.28 -29.12
C ASP A 165 -11.51 0.03 -29.54
N GLU A 166 -10.57 -0.43 -28.69
CA GLU A 166 -9.70 -1.56 -29.01
C GLU A 166 -9.97 -2.81 -28.15
N ALA A 167 -10.28 -3.90 -28.86
CA ALA A 167 -10.43 -5.23 -28.27
C ALA A 167 -9.11 -5.77 -27.66
N PRO A 168 -9.19 -6.71 -26.70
CA PRO A 168 -10.43 -7.25 -26.11
C PRO A 168 -10.95 -6.44 -24.91
N TRP A 169 -10.22 -5.42 -24.46
CA TRP A 169 -10.44 -4.82 -23.14
C TRP A 169 -11.15 -3.46 -23.15
N PHE A 170 -11.12 -2.71 -24.27
CA PHE A 170 -11.86 -1.44 -24.43
C PHE A 170 -11.71 -0.48 -23.23
N GLY A 171 -10.47 -0.25 -22.80
CA GLY A 171 -10.14 0.57 -21.62
C GLY A 171 -9.27 -0.19 -20.62
N GLY A 172 -9.20 0.33 -19.38
CA GLY A 172 -8.42 -0.21 -18.27
C GLY A 172 -6.99 0.34 -18.20
N ILE A 173 -6.46 0.45 -17.00
CA ILE A 173 -5.06 0.82 -16.73
C ILE A 173 -4.14 -0.36 -17.09
N THR A 174 -3.05 -0.11 -17.81
CA THR A 174 -2.07 -1.15 -18.14
C THR A 174 -1.23 -1.54 -16.94
N TRP A 175 -0.71 -2.77 -16.95
CA TRP A 175 0.20 -3.21 -15.90
C TRP A 175 1.57 -2.53 -15.95
N LYS A 176 2.06 -2.21 -17.16
CA LYS A 176 3.34 -1.52 -17.39
C LYS A 176 3.15 -0.31 -18.29
N THR A 177 4.08 0.65 -18.20
CA THR A 177 4.06 1.91 -18.97
C THR A 177 4.27 1.72 -20.46
N ASP A 178 4.87 0.60 -20.86
CA ASP A 178 5.00 0.16 -22.24
C ASP A 178 4.72 -1.36 -22.30
N VAL A 179 4.46 -1.87 -23.50
CA VAL A 179 4.36 -3.26 -23.99
C VAL A 179 3.00 -3.97 -23.92
N ALA A 180 2.20 -3.74 -24.97
CA ALA A 180 1.19 -4.67 -25.51
C ALA A 180 0.05 -5.10 -24.56
N LYS A 181 -0.70 -4.11 -24.06
CA LYS A 181 -2.13 -4.18 -23.66
C LYS A 181 -2.55 -5.25 -22.62
N SER A 182 -1.70 -5.68 -21.69
CA SER A 182 -2.23 -6.42 -20.53
C SER A 182 -3.01 -5.48 -19.60
N LYS A 183 -4.15 -5.95 -19.12
CA LYS A 183 -5.01 -5.24 -18.16
C LYS A 183 -5.21 -6.16 -16.96
N ASN A 184 -4.90 -5.66 -15.77
CA ASN A 184 -4.77 -6.47 -14.58
C ASN A 184 -5.57 -5.86 -13.43
N ALA A 185 -6.16 -6.69 -12.58
CA ALA A 185 -6.87 -6.21 -11.39
C ALA A 185 -5.93 -5.41 -10.47
N CYS A 186 -4.66 -5.83 -10.36
CA CYS A 186 -3.65 -5.16 -9.53
C CYS A 186 -3.27 -3.76 -9.99
N SER A 187 -3.59 -3.35 -11.22
CA SER A 187 -3.39 -1.98 -11.72
C SER A 187 -4.70 -1.20 -11.92
N ASN A 188 -5.86 -1.81 -11.62
CA ASN A 188 -7.16 -1.14 -11.80
C ASN A 188 -7.86 -0.91 -10.45
N GLY A 189 -7.89 -1.91 -9.58
CA GLY A 189 -8.41 -1.76 -8.22
C GLY A 189 -7.69 -0.64 -7.44
N PRO A 190 -6.35 -0.64 -7.37
CA PRO A 190 -5.62 0.41 -6.66
C PRO A 190 -5.73 1.78 -7.36
N ALA A 191 -5.69 1.85 -8.69
CA ALA A 191 -5.97 3.08 -9.43
C ALA A 191 -7.35 3.69 -9.13
N ALA A 192 -8.41 2.87 -9.07
CA ALA A 192 -9.75 3.32 -8.68
C ALA A 192 -9.77 3.84 -7.24
N LEU A 193 -9.07 3.16 -6.33
CA LEU A 193 -8.94 3.59 -4.93
C LEU A 193 -8.18 4.91 -4.81
N ILE A 194 -7.08 5.10 -5.55
CA ILE A 194 -6.33 6.36 -5.58
C ILE A 194 -7.23 7.50 -6.01
N ALA A 195 -7.95 7.34 -7.13
CA ALA A 195 -8.86 8.35 -7.64
C ALA A 195 -9.96 8.71 -6.61
N ALA A 196 -10.57 7.71 -5.97
CA ALA A 196 -11.56 7.93 -4.92
C ALA A 196 -10.99 8.67 -3.69
N ARG A 197 -9.74 8.38 -3.33
CA ARG A 197 -9.06 9.05 -2.19
C ARG A 197 -8.61 10.46 -2.54
N LEU A 198 -8.13 10.72 -3.76
CA LEU A 198 -7.84 12.08 -4.24
C LEU A 198 -9.12 12.93 -4.26
N TYR A 199 -10.26 12.37 -4.69
CA TYR A 199 -11.56 13.03 -4.57
C TYR A 199 -11.91 13.35 -3.11
N SER A 200 -11.75 12.37 -2.21
CA SER A 200 -12.13 12.50 -0.79
C SER A 200 -11.27 13.54 -0.06
N PHE A 201 -9.96 13.59 -0.34
CA PHE A 201 -9.03 14.51 0.29
C PHE A 201 -8.86 15.85 -0.45
N TYR A 202 -9.53 16.06 -1.58
CA TYR A 202 -9.31 17.23 -2.45
C TYR A 202 -9.30 18.57 -1.70
N ASP A 203 -10.33 18.81 -0.89
CA ASP A 203 -10.50 20.08 -0.16
C ASP A 203 -9.51 20.20 1.01
N GLN A 204 -9.18 19.07 1.66
CA GLN A 204 -8.20 19.03 2.75
C GLN A 204 -6.77 19.26 2.22
N ALA A 205 -6.45 18.70 1.06
CA ALA A 205 -5.18 18.92 0.37
C ALA A 205 -5.04 20.36 -0.13
N GLN A 206 -6.16 21.03 -0.41
CA GLN A 206 -6.22 22.37 -0.99
C GLN A 206 -5.42 22.45 -2.29
N PHE A 207 -5.65 21.50 -3.19
CA PHE A 207 -4.97 21.50 -4.49
C PHE A 207 -5.23 22.81 -5.24
N SER A 208 -4.15 23.44 -5.70
CA SER A 208 -4.18 24.70 -6.45
C SER A 208 -4.10 24.53 -7.97
N ASP A 209 -3.83 23.31 -8.42
CA ASP A 209 -3.54 22.93 -9.80
C ASP A 209 -3.94 21.48 -10.07
N GLY A 210 -3.80 21.04 -11.32
CA GLY A 210 -4.21 19.71 -11.77
C GLY A 210 -5.69 19.62 -12.12
N LYS A 211 -6.27 18.42 -11.94
CA LYS A 211 -7.66 18.16 -12.29
C LYS A 211 -8.61 18.79 -11.26
N ILE A 212 -9.83 19.10 -11.69
CA ILE A 212 -10.91 19.50 -10.78
C ILE A 212 -11.38 18.30 -9.95
N LYS A 213 -11.90 18.54 -8.74
CA LYS A 213 -12.35 17.49 -7.79
C LYS A 213 -13.17 16.38 -8.45
N ASN A 214 -14.19 16.73 -9.23
CA ASN A 214 -15.10 15.75 -9.82
C ASN A 214 -14.45 14.88 -10.92
N ALA A 215 -13.31 15.29 -11.50
CA ALA A 215 -12.60 14.44 -12.45
C ALA A 215 -12.13 13.15 -11.77
N TYR A 216 -11.58 13.24 -10.56
CA TYR A 216 -11.13 12.07 -9.80
C TYR A 216 -12.28 11.10 -9.46
N LEU A 217 -13.46 11.61 -9.11
CA LEU A 217 -14.64 10.76 -8.89
C LEU A 217 -15.06 10.04 -10.17
N ASN A 218 -15.10 10.76 -11.29
CA ASN A 218 -15.47 10.18 -12.59
C ASN A 218 -14.46 9.10 -13.01
N GLU A 219 -13.17 9.33 -12.81
CA GLU A 219 -12.11 8.37 -13.09
C GLU A 219 -12.22 7.13 -12.20
N ALA A 220 -12.46 7.31 -10.89
CA ALA A 220 -12.70 6.19 -9.96
C ALA A 220 -13.87 5.30 -10.40
N ILE A 221 -15.01 5.92 -10.74
CA ILE A 221 -16.21 5.22 -11.21
C ILE A 221 -15.92 4.49 -12.52
N LYS A 222 -15.24 5.15 -13.45
CA LYS A 222 -14.88 4.58 -14.75
C LYS A 222 -14.01 3.35 -14.62
N ILE A 223 -12.95 3.41 -13.80
CA ILE A 223 -12.05 2.26 -13.57
C ILE A 223 -12.82 1.12 -12.90
N TYR A 224 -13.62 1.41 -11.87
CA TYR A 224 -14.43 0.39 -11.18
C TYR A 224 -15.42 -0.32 -12.11
N ILE A 225 -16.15 0.43 -12.94
CA ILE A 225 -17.09 -0.15 -13.91
C ILE A 225 -16.36 -1.05 -14.90
N TRP A 226 -15.20 -0.64 -15.39
CA TRP A 226 -14.38 -1.46 -16.27
C TRP A 226 -13.92 -2.75 -15.57
N GLU A 227 -13.36 -2.67 -14.36
CA GLU A 227 -12.90 -3.85 -13.62
C GLU A 227 -14.03 -4.84 -13.33
N LYS A 228 -15.21 -4.32 -12.97
CA LYS A 228 -16.43 -5.11 -12.80
C LYS A 228 -16.84 -5.84 -14.09
N ASN A 229 -16.74 -5.19 -15.24
CA ASN A 229 -17.22 -5.74 -16.51
C ASN A 229 -16.23 -6.74 -17.15
N TYR A 230 -14.93 -6.54 -16.95
CA TYR A 230 -13.90 -7.30 -17.68
C TYR A 230 -13.12 -8.30 -16.82
N LEU A 231 -13.04 -8.12 -15.49
CA LEU A 231 -12.19 -8.94 -14.62
C LEU A 231 -12.93 -9.63 -13.46
N SER A 232 -14.18 -9.24 -13.17
CA SER A 232 -14.96 -9.90 -12.12
C SER A 232 -15.62 -11.18 -12.63
N LEU A 233 -15.43 -12.30 -11.91
CA LEU A 233 -16.07 -13.60 -12.20
C LEU A 233 -17.54 -13.67 -11.75
N ILE A 234 -18.15 -12.55 -11.35
CA ILE A 234 -19.55 -12.54 -10.92
C ILE A 234 -20.41 -12.64 -12.19
N PRO A 235 -21.24 -13.70 -12.35
CA PRO A 235 -22.11 -13.82 -13.50
C PRO A 235 -22.95 -12.55 -13.65
N GLN A 236 -22.90 -11.92 -14.82
CA GLN A 236 -23.86 -10.88 -15.16
C GLN A 236 -25.21 -11.57 -15.31
N HIS A 237 -25.99 -11.57 -14.24
CA HIS A 237 -27.40 -11.96 -14.31
C HIS A 237 -28.13 -10.87 -15.10
N ASN A 238 -28.30 -11.14 -16.40
CA ASN A 238 -29.26 -10.44 -17.26
C ASN A 238 -30.69 -10.75 -16.83
#